data_AF-E3NF08-F1
#
_entry.id   AF-E3NF08-F1
#
_cell.length_a   1.000
_cell.length_b   1.000
_cell.length_c   1.000
_cell.angle_alpha   90.00
_cell.angle_beta   90.00
_cell.angle_gamma   90.00
#
_symmetry.space_group_name_H-M   'P 1'
#
loop_
_entity.id
_entity.type
_entity.pdbx_description
1 polymer ?
#
loop_
_entity_poly.entity_id
_entity_poly.type
_entity_poly.pdbx_seq_one_letter_code
_entity_poly.pdbx_strand_id
1 'polypeptide(L)'
;MKSSTSSLFILLMLTISTVSCEKCESNEECDVRWPDAICVRGRCRCPENTIRKKSPSREWVCLATNDATGNSGPPLTCPTPEGAGYQVMYRKDGEPVKCSSKKKPDTCPDGYECIQGLSILGALDGVCCPDRAKTCTHPIFDHPDDGYLSRWGFDGAQCIEFKWNPERPSSANNFKSRAHCEDYCIGSSTINGIINYQTNFHL
;
A
#
# COMPACT_ATOMS: atom_id res chain seq x y z
N MET A 1 8.76 -15.45 69.68
CA MET A 1 7.66 -15.11 68.74
C MET A 1 8.29 -14.76 67.39
N LYS A 2 7.74 -15.35 66.33
CA LYS A 2 8.23 -15.30 64.93
C LYS A 2 8.25 -13.87 64.38
N SER A 3 9.23 -13.55 63.53
CA SER A 3 8.93 -12.90 62.26
C SER A 3 10.07 -13.11 61.26
N SER A 4 9.71 -13.78 60.17
CA SER A 4 10.49 -14.01 58.96
C SER A 4 10.24 -12.82 58.02
N THR A 5 11.29 -12.25 57.44
CA THR A 5 11.15 -11.37 56.28
C THR A 5 12.01 -11.93 55.14
N SER A 6 11.31 -12.61 54.24
CA SER A 6 11.80 -13.12 52.96
C SER A 6 12.10 -11.93 52.03
N SER A 7 13.36 -11.78 51.61
CA SER A 7 13.76 -10.80 50.60
C SER A 7 13.25 -11.25 49.23
N LEU A 8 12.20 -10.59 48.77
CA LEU A 8 11.59 -10.77 47.46
C LEU A 8 12.46 -10.06 46.41
N PHE A 9 13.29 -10.80 45.68
CA PHE A 9 13.96 -10.29 44.48
C PHE A 9 12.92 -10.14 43.35
N ILE A 10 12.47 -8.91 43.11
CA ILE A 10 11.63 -8.57 41.96
C ILE A 10 12.54 -8.54 40.72
N LEU A 11 12.54 -9.63 39.96
CA LEU A 11 13.19 -9.71 38.66
C LEU A 11 12.34 -8.91 37.65
N LEU A 12 12.75 -7.67 37.36
CA LEU A 12 12.14 -6.83 36.35
C LEU A 12 12.44 -7.42 34.96
N MET A 13 11.55 -8.27 34.46
CA MET A 13 11.60 -8.77 33.08
C MET A 13 11.34 -7.60 32.13
N LEU A 14 12.41 -7.01 31.59
CA LEU A 14 12.33 -6.15 30.42
C LEU A 14 11.79 -7.00 29.26
N THR A 15 10.50 -6.90 28.99
CA THR A 15 9.90 -7.38 27.74
C THR A 15 10.49 -6.53 26.63
N ILE A 16 11.53 -7.03 25.97
CA ILE A 16 12.00 -6.52 24.70
C ILE A 16 10.82 -6.73 23.75
N SER A 17 10.09 -5.66 23.43
CA SER A 17 9.16 -5.65 22.31
C SER A 17 9.99 -5.92 21.07
N THR A 18 10.13 -7.20 20.72
CA THR A 18 10.71 -7.59 19.44
C THR A 18 9.77 -6.99 18.41
N VAL A 19 10.25 -5.98 17.68
CA VAL A 19 9.63 -5.54 16.44
C VAL A 19 9.74 -6.74 15.51
N SER A 20 8.73 -7.61 15.56
CA SER A 20 8.62 -8.73 14.65
C SER A 20 8.34 -8.13 13.29
N CYS A 21 9.39 -7.99 12.48
CA CYS A 21 9.23 -7.81 11.05
C CYS A 21 8.48 -9.05 10.59
N GLU A 22 7.18 -8.91 10.35
CA GLU A 22 6.30 -9.99 9.95
C GLU A 22 6.88 -10.61 8.67
N LYS A 23 7.48 -11.79 8.82
CA LYS A 23 8.10 -12.52 7.72
C LYS A 23 6.98 -13.20 6.96
N CYS A 24 7.03 -13.14 5.64
CA CYS A 24 6.11 -13.96 4.85
C CYS A 24 6.49 -15.44 4.98
N GLU A 25 5.49 -16.31 5.00
CA GLU A 25 5.64 -17.77 4.99
C GLU A 25 5.28 -18.38 3.63
N SER A 26 4.41 -17.70 2.87
CA SER A 26 3.92 -18.18 1.57
C SER A 26 3.82 -17.06 0.53
N ASN A 27 3.67 -17.43 -0.75
CA ASN A 27 3.48 -16.44 -1.81
C ASN A 27 2.11 -15.77 -1.70
N GLU A 28 1.09 -16.48 -1.24
CA GLU A 28 -0.28 -15.99 -1.08
C GLU A 28 -0.34 -14.80 -0.12
N GLU A 29 0.43 -14.81 0.97
CA GLU A 29 0.54 -13.67 1.89
C GLU A 29 1.09 -12.41 1.20
N CYS A 30 2.01 -12.59 0.25
CA CYS A 30 2.58 -11.50 -0.51
C CYS A 30 1.65 -11.04 -1.63
N ASP A 31 1.02 -11.96 -2.34
CA ASP A 31 0.07 -11.72 -3.43
C ASP A 31 -1.15 -10.90 -2.98
N VAL A 32 -1.65 -11.18 -1.77
CA VAL A 32 -2.72 -10.40 -1.13
C VAL A 32 -2.30 -8.95 -0.90
N ARG A 33 -1.03 -8.70 -0.52
CA ARG A 33 -0.52 -7.33 -0.30
C ARG A 33 -0.19 -6.62 -1.60
N TRP A 34 0.31 -7.35 -2.60
CA TRP A 34 0.60 -6.84 -3.93
C TRP A 34 0.49 -7.97 -4.97
N PRO A 35 -0.32 -7.83 -6.03
CA PRO A 35 -0.57 -8.88 -7.01
C PRO A 35 0.73 -9.44 -7.60
N ASP A 36 0.81 -10.76 -7.66
CA ASP A 36 1.94 -11.57 -8.15
C ASP A 36 3.24 -11.43 -7.32
N ALA A 37 3.21 -10.78 -6.16
CA ALA A 37 4.36 -10.72 -5.29
C ALA A 37 4.65 -12.09 -4.66
N ILE A 38 5.94 -12.42 -4.53
CA ILE A 38 6.38 -13.73 -4.04
C ILE A 38 7.14 -13.59 -2.72
N CYS A 39 7.06 -14.62 -1.89
CA CYS A 39 7.83 -14.70 -0.65
C CYS A 39 9.22 -15.29 -0.91
N VAL A 40 10.26 -14.50 -0.66
CA VAL A 40 11.65 -14.96 -0.81
C VAL A 40 12.40 -14.74 0.49
N ARG A 41 12.75 -15.85 1.17
CA ARG A 41 13.49 -15.85 2.44
C ARG A 41 12.83 -14.97 3.51
N GLY A 42 11.50 -15.10 3.66
CA GLY A 42 10.73 -14.35 4.65
C GLY A 42 10.49 -12.88 4.30
N ARG A 43 10.69 -12.47 3.04
CA ARG A 43 10.40 -11.10 2.58
C ARG A 43 9.66 -11.11 1.25
N CYS A 44 8.53 -10.41 1.19
CA CYS A 44 7.79 -10.19 -0.05
C CYS A 44 8.64 -9.42 -1.08
N ARG A 45 8.66 -9.93 -2.31
CA ARG A 45 9.33 -9.34 -3.46
C ARG A 45 8.30 -8.99 -4.50
N CYS A 46 8.43 -7.78 -5.03
CA CYS A 46 7.60 -7.31 -6.12
C CYS A 46 7.77 -8.20 -7.37
N PRO A 47 6.71 -8.36 -8.18
CA PRO A 47 6.76 -9.16 -9.40
C PRO A 47 7.68 -8.55 -10.46
N GLU A 48 7.90 -9.30 -11.55
CA GLU A 48 8.63 -8.80 -12.72
C GLU A 48 8.05 -7.49 -13.25
N ASN A 49 8.89 -6.67 -13.90
CA ASN A 49 8.52 -5.35 -14.43
C ASN A 49 7.95 -4.39 -13.37
N THR A 50 8.34 -4.57 -12.11
CA THR A 50 8.02 -3.64 -11.04
C THR A 50 9.21 -3.42 -10.10
N ILE A 51 9.22 -2.29 -9.40
CA ILE A 51 10.28 -1.93 -8.43
C ILE A 51 9.65 -1.65 -7.07
N ARG A 52 10.17 -2.32 -6.04
CA ARG A 52 9.75 -2.08 -4.66
C ARG A 52 10.17 -0.69 -4.19
N LYS A 53 9.22 0.09 -3.68
CA LYS A 53 9.44 1.39 -3.05
C LYS A 53 8.88 1.42 -1.64
N LYS A 54 9.41 2.32 -0.81
CA LYS A 54 8.87 2.58 0.53
C LYS A 54 7.57 3.37 0.38
N SER A 55 6.55 2.99 1.14
CA SER A 55 5.31 3.75 1.29
C SER A 55 5.10 4.05 2.77
N PRO A 56 4.83 5.29 3.17
CA PRO A 56 4.38 5.62 4.52
C PRO A 56 3.11 4.86 4.95
N SER A 57 2.11 4.74 4.08
CA SER A 57 0.79 4.16 4.39
C SER A 57 0.73 2.64 4.32
N ARG A 58 1.64 2.01 3.57
CA ARG A 58 1.66 0.55 3.31
C ARG A 58 2.98 -0.15 3.61
N GLU A 59 3.93 0.56 4.21
CA GLU A 59 5.35 0.18 4.40
C GLU A 59 6.14 0.02 3.09
N TRP A 60 5.57 -0.71 2.12
CA TRP A 60 6.11 -0.90 0.78
C TRP A 60 5.01 -1.04 -0.26
N VAL A 61 5.37 -0.70 -1.50
CA VAL A 61 4.53 -0.81 -2.69
C VAL A 61 5.40 -1.24 -3.87
N CYS A 62 4.79 -1.73 -4.95
CA CYS A 62 5.50 -1.98 -6.21
C CYS A 62 5.09 -0.96 -7.26
N LEU A 63 6.08 -0.31 -7.87
CA LEU A 63 5.86 0.59 -8.99
C LEU A 63 6.12 -0.13 -10.31
N ALA A 64 5.13 -0.15 -11.21
CA ALA A 64 5.29 -0.74 -12.53
C ALA A 64 6.30 0.04 -13.38
N THR A 65 7.24 -0.67 -14.01
CA THR A 65 8.19 -0.10 -14.98
C THR A 65 7.58 0.03 -16.36
N ASN A 66 6.59 -0.81 -16.65
CA ASN A 66 5.84 -0.80 -17.88
C ASN A 66 4.45 -0.21 -17.63
N ASP A 67 3.89 0.46 -18.62
CA ASP A 67 2.51 0.87 -18.59
C ASP A 67 1.55 -0.32 -18.76
N ALA A 68 0.25 -0.07 -18.62
CA ALA A 68 -0.78 -1.10 -18.69
C ALA A 68 -0.95 -1.73 -20.09
N THR A 69 -0.33 -1.15 -21.13
CA THR A 69 -0.26 -1.70 -22.49
C THR A 69 0.98 -2.57 -22.73
N GLY A 70 1.88 -2.62 -21.75
CA GLY A 70 3.12 -3.40 -21.80
C GLY A 70 4.35 -2.63 -22.28
N ASN A 71 4.20 -1.37 -22.68
CA ASN A 71 5.31 -0.51 -23.10
C ASN A 71 6.05 0.09 -21.90
N SER A 72 7.24 0.66 -22.09
CA SER A 72 7.94 1.38 -21.02
C SER A 72 7.11 2.57 -20.51
N GLY A 73 6.78 2.56 -19.22
CA GLY A 73 5.96 3.61 -18.60
C GLY A 73 6.78 4.85 -18.21
N PRO A 74 6.11 5.95 -17.80
CA PRO A 74 6.79 7.14 -17.30
C PRO A 74 7.62 6.85 -16.03
N PRO A 75 8.78 7.50 -15.86
CA PRO A 75 9.64 7.30 -14.67
C PRO A 75 8.99 7.77 -13.36
N LEU A 76 7.98 8.63 -13.45
CA LEU A 76 7.17 9.09 -12.33
C LEU A 76 5.78 8.46 -12.44
N THR A 77 5.46 7.60 -11.48
CA THR A 77 4.18 6.89 -11.46
C THR A 77 3.80 6.57 -10.02
N CYS A 78 2.50 6.51 -9.76
CA CYS A 78 1.96 6.02 -8.50
C CYS A 78 1.77 4.50 -8.51
N PRO A 79 1.56 3.87 -7.34
CA PRO A 79 1.48 2.42 -7.25
C PRO A 79 0.24 1.81 -7.93
N THR A 80 -0.93 2.45 -7.80
CA THR A 80 -2.17 2.05 -8.44
C THR A 80 -2.68 3.16 -9.38
N PRO A 81 -3.37 2.83 -10.49
CA PRO A 81 -3.45 1.51 -11.11
C PRO A 81 -2.07 1.02 -11.56
N GLU A 82 -1.80 -0.28 -11.45
CA GLU A 82 -0.55 -0.85 -11.97
C GLU A 82 -0.47 -0.58 -13.48
N GLY A 83 0.62 0.07 -13.90
CA GLY A 83 0.85 0.49 -15.30
C GLY A 83 0.17 1.81 -15.71
N ALA A 84 -0.59 2.48 -14.84
CA ALA A 84 -1.16 3.81 -15.14
C ALA A 84 -1.16 4.79 -13.97
N GLY A 85 -0.39 4.52 -12.91
CA GLY A 85 -0.31 5.41 -11.76
C GLY A 85 0.13 6.85 -12.09
N TYR A 86 0.78 7.09 -13.23
CA TYR A 86 1.12 8.43 -13.70
C TYR A 86 -0.12 9.31 -14.00
N GLN A 87 -1.29 8.69 -14.22
CA GLN A 87 -2.53 9.42 -14.48
C GLN A 87 -3.16 9.98 -13.19
N VAL A 88 -2.81 9.42 -12.02
CA VAL A 88 -3.53 9.66 -10.75
C VAL A 88 -2.70 10.38 -9.69
N MET A 89 -1.48 10.78 -10.05
CA MET A 89 -0.63 11.62 -9.19
C MET A 89 -1.32 12.95 -8.87
N TYR A 90 -1.04 13.50 -7.70
CA TYR A 90 -1.52 14.84 -7.36
C TYR A 90 -0.94 15.86 -8.32
N ARG A 91 -1.82 16.68 -8.90
CA ARG A 91 -1.45 17.77 -9.80
C ARG A 91 -1.91 19.09 -9.23
N LYS A 92 -1.05 20.10 -9.34
CA LYS A 92 -1.37 21.49 -9.06
C LYS A 92 -1.13 22.29 -10.32
N ASP A 93 -2.16 23.01 -10.79
CA ASP A 93 -2.12 23.79 -12.02
C ASP A 93 -1.72 22.96 -13.26
N GLY A 94 -2.17 21.70 -13.30
CA GLY A 94 -1.88 20.73 -14.38
C GLY A 94 -0.57 19.95 -14.21
N GLU A 95 0.33 20.40 -13.34
CA GLU A 95 1.66 19.83 -13.18
C GLU A 95 1.77 18.83 -12.03
N PRO A 96 2.51 17.71 -12.19
CA PRO A 96 2.84 16.78 -11.13
C PRO A 96 3.51 17.47 -9.94
N VAL A 97 2.95 17.30 -8.74
CA VAL A 97 3.62 17.78 -7.53
C VAL A 97 4.72 16.78 -7.14
N LYS A 98 5.96 17.24 -7.28
CA LYS A 98 7.16 16.50 -6.89
C LYS A 98 7.42 16.65 -5.40
N CYS A 99 8.00 15.63 -4.80
CA CYS A 99 8.32 15.59 -3.38
C CYS A 99 9.71 14.96 -3.16
N SER A 100 10.23 15.08 -1.95
CA SER A 100 11.45 14.41 -1.53
C SER A 100 11.12 13.32 -0.52
N SER A 101 11.39 12.06 -0.88
CA SER A 101 11.11 10.89 -0.02
C SER A 101 11.91 10.92 1.30
N LYS A 102 13.00 11.71 1.32
CA LYS A 102 13.93 11.86 2.45
C LYS A 102 13.52 12.97 3.43
N LYS A 103 12.66 13.91 3.04
CA LYS A 103 12.21 15.01 3.91
C LYS A 103 11.01 14.55 4.74
N LYS A 104 11.03 14.86 6.04
CA LYS A 104 9.91 14.60 6.97
C LYS A 104 9.58 15.88 7.76
N PRO A 105 8.30 16.33 7.80
CA PRO A 105 7.17 15.84 7.00
C PRO A 105 7.45 16.01 5.49
N ASP A 106 6.89 15.13 4.66
CA ASP A 106 7.02 15.32 3.21
C ASP A 106 6.18 16.52 2.75
N THR A 107 6.31 16.90 1.48
CA THR A 107 5.67 18.09 0.92
C THR A 107 4.32 17.81 0.27
N CYS A 108 3.78 16.60 0.46
CA CYS A 108 2.51 16.23 -0.14
C CYS A 108 1.33 16.78 0.68
N PRO A 109 0.22 17.15 0.02
CA PRO A 109 -0.99 17.59 0.70
C PRO A 109 -1.66 16.43 1.44
N ASP A 110 -2.60 16.75 2.33
CA ASP A 110 -3.37 15.76 3.09
C ASP A 110 -4.08 14.76 2.15
N GLY A 111 -4.02 13.47 2.51
CA GLY A 111 -4.51 12.36 1.68
C GLY A 111 -3.52 11.90 0.61
N TYR A 112 -2.31 12.46 0.57
CA TYR A 112 -1.27 12.05 -0.36
C TYR A 112 0.04 11.78 0.37
N GLU A 113 0.83 10.87 -0.18
CA GLU A 113 2.14 10.50 0.35
C GLU A 113 3.21 10.58 -0.72
N CYS A 114 4.44 10.86 -0.29
CA CYS A 114 5.56 10.94 -1.22
C CYS A 114 6.07 9.54 -1.60
N ILE A 115 5.87 9.16 -2.87
CA ILE A 115 6.38 7.91 -3.43
C ILE A 115 7.58 8.21 -4.34
N GLN A 116 8.72 7.58 -4.03
CA GLN A 116 9.94 7.74 -4.81
C GLN A 116 9.77 7.15 -6.21
N GLY A 117 10.08 7.93 -7.25
CA GLY A 117 10.00 7.50 -8.64
C GLY A 117 11.00 6.42 -9.03
N LEU A 118 10.89 5.94 -10.26
CA LEU A 118 11.75 4.90 -10.84
C LEU A 118 13.13 5.44 -11.26
N SER A 119 13.23 6.75 -11.52
CA SER A 119 14.48 7.44 -11.81
C SER A 119 14.91 8.35 -10.65
N ILE A 120 16.22 8.51 -10.46
CA ILE A 120 16.77 9.44 -9.47
C ILE A 120 16.69 10.86 -10.04
N LEU A 121 15.62 11.58 -9.72
CA LEU A 121 15.42 12.98 -10.14
C LEU A 121 16.05 13.99 -9.17
N GLY A 122 17.34 13.80 -8.84
CA GLY A 122 18.06 14.74 -7.98
C GLY A 122 17.45 14.88 -6.58
N ALA A 123 17.18 16.12 -6.14
CA ALA A 123 16.68 16.43 -4.79
C ALA A 123 15.18 16.13 -4.57
N LEU A 124 14.38 16.13 -5.64
CA LEU A 124 12.96 15.79 -5.62
C LEU A 124 12.78 14.44 -6.32
N ASP A 125 12.99 13.38 -5.55
CA ASP A 125 13.08 12.02 -6.03
C ASP A 125 11.74 11.28 -6.09
N GLY A 126 10.62 11.97 -5.82
CA GLY A 126 9.28 11.37 -5.81
C GLY A 126 8.17 12.28 -6.31
N VAL A 127 6.97 11.72 -6.36
CA VAL A 127 5.71 12.40 -6.65
C VAL A 127 4.69 12.11 -5.55
N CYS A 128 3.75 13.05 -5.38
CA CYS A 128 2.66 12.89 -4.42
C CYS A 128 1.58 11.96 -5.00
N CYS A 129 1.42 10.80 -4.39
CA CYS A 129 0.46 9.79 -4.77
C CYS A 129 -0.65 9.70 -3.72
N PRO A 130 -1.89 9.37 -4.11
CA PRO A 130 -2.96 9.13 -3.14
C PRO A 130 -2.49 8.10 -2.12
N ASP A 131 -2.66 8.40 -0.84
CA ASP A 131 -2.39 7.43 0.21
C ASP A 131 -3.46 6.32 0.21
N ARG A 132 -3.30 5.36 1.12
CA ARG A 132 -4.24 4.24 1.25
C ARG A 132 -5.69 4.70 1.43
N ALA A 133 -5.93 5.62 2.36
CA ALA A 133 -7.28 6.07 2.68
C ALA A 133 -7.91 6.83 1.51
N LYS A 134 -7.14 7.75 0.90
CA LYS A 134 -7.58 8.53 -0.24
C LYS A 134 -7.89 7.66 -1.45
N THR A 135 -7.04 6.68 -1.74
CA THR A 135 -7.24 5.70 -2.82
C THR A 135 -8.59 5.02 -2.72
N CYS A 136 -8.97 4.53 -1.53
CA CYS A 136 -10.23 3.81 -1.33
C CYS A 136 -11.49 4.70 -1.38
N THR A 137 -11.33 6.02 -1.39
CA THR A 137 -12.43 6.98 -1.57
C THR A 137 -12.57 7.51 -2.99
N HIS A 138 -11.62 7.19 -3.88
CA HIS A 138 -11.69 7.61 -5.27
C HIS A 138 -12.78 6.85 -6.03
N PRO A 139 -13.41 7.46 -7.05
CA PRO A 139 -14.45 6.80 -7.83
C PRO A 139 -13.87 5.66 -8.67
N ILE A 140 -14.70 4.65 -8.95
CA ILE A 140 -14.39 3.58 -9.89
C ILE A 140 -14.68 4.09 -11.31
N PHE A 141 -13.66 4.10 -12.16
CA PHE A 141 -13.77 4.47 -13.57
C PHE A 141 -14.02 3.22 -14.42
N ASP A 142 -15.29 2.81 -14.48
CA ASP A 142 -15.75 1.71 -15.34
C ASP A 142 -15.94 2.19 -16.78
N HIS A 143 -15.42 1.40 -17.73
CA HIS A 143 -15.45 1.66 -19.16
C HIS A 143 -16.14 0.46 -19.86
N PRO A 144 -17.47 0.32 -19.74
CA PRO A 144 -18.18 -0.88 -20.22
C PRO A 144 -18.12 -1.06 -21.73
N ASP A 145 -17.98 0.02 -22.49
CA ASP A 145 -18.04 -0.01 -23.96
C ASP A 145 -16.69 -0.40 -24.61
N ASP A 146 -15.56 -0.01 -24.00
CA ASP A 146 -14.21 -0.17 -24.58
C ASP A 146 -13.14 -0.68 -23.58
N GLY A 147 -13.54 -1.02 -22.36
CA GLY A 147 -12.68 -1.59 -21.34
C GLY A 147 -12.35 -3.06 -21.60
N TYR A 148 -11.06 -3.38 -21.63
CA TYR A 148 -10.56 -4.72 -21.93
C TYR A 148 -9.78 -5.37 -20.79
N LEU A 149 -9.46 -4.63 -19.72
CA LEU A 149 -8.85 -5.17 -18.51
C LEU A 149 -9.91 -5.32 -17.41
N SER A 150 -10.10 -6.52 -16.90
CA SER A 150 -10.86 -6.73 -15.65
C SER A 150 -10.03 -6.24 -14.46
N ARG A 151 -10.63 -5.38 -13.64
CA ARG A 151 -10.02 -4.77 -12.44
C ARG A 151 -11.00 -4.79 -11.29
N TRP A 152 -10.51 -4.50 -10.08
CA TRP A 152 -11.29 -4.40 -8.86
C TRP A 152 -11.22 -3.00 -8.28
N GLY A 153 -12.32 -2.52 -7.72
CA GLY A 153 -12.39 -1.21 -7.05
C GLY A 153 -13.31 -1.29 -5.84
N PHE A 154 -13.03 -0.48 -4.82
CA PHE A 154 -13.81 -0.43 -3.59
C PHE A 154 -15.00 0.51 -3.73
N ASP A 155 -16.22 0.02 -3.50
CA ASP A 155 -17.46 0.81 -3.62
C ASP A 155 -17.87 1.53 -2.32
N GLY A 156 -17.03 1.43 -1.28
CA GLY A 156 -17.32 1.92 0.08
C GLY A 156 -17.73 0.82 1.05
N ALA A 157 -18.09 -0.37 0.57
CA ALA A 157 -18.46 -1.53 1.37
C ALA A 157 -17.68 -2.79 0.99
N GLN A 158 -17.49 -3.02 -0.30
CA GLN A 158 -16.86 -4.22 -0.86
C GLN A 158 -16.03 -3.88 -2.10
N CYS A 159 -15.17 -4.82 -2.49
CA CYS A 159 -14.46 -4.74 -3.75
C CYS A 159 -15.30 -5.37 -4.87
N ILE A 160 -15.61 -4.58 -5.89
CA ILE A 160 -16.39 -5.00 -7.06
C ILE A 160 -15.50 -5.04 -8.31
N GLU A 161 -15.81 -5.95 -9.23
CA GLU A 161 -15.14 -6.04 -10.52
C GLU A 161 -15.69 -4.98 -11.49
N PHE A 162 -14.82 -4.39 -12.32
CA PHE A 162 -15.20 -3.47 -13.40
C PHE A 162 -14.29 -3.65 -14.62
N LYS A 163 -14.68 -3.08 -15.78
CA LYS A 163 -13.89 -3.09 -17.01
C LYS A 163 -13.14 -1.78 -17.16
N TRP A 164 -11.84 -1.87 -17.38
CA TRP A 164 -10.98 -0.70 -17.48
C TRP A 164 -10.25 -0.65 -18.82
N ASN A 165 -10.27 0.54 -19.41
CA ASN A 165 -9.45 0.93 -20.55
C ASN A 165 -8.33 1.87 -20.03
N PRO A 166 -7.05 1.47 -20.06
CA PRO A 166 -5.93 2.27 -19.55
C PRO A 166 -5.63 3.54 -20.36
N GLU A 167 -6.21 3.69 -21.56
CA GLU A 167 -6.07 4.89 -22.40
C GLU A 167 -7.09 5.98 -22.04
N ARG A 168 -8.05 5.67 -21.16
CA ARG A 168 -9.07 6.58 -20.65
C ARG A 168 -8.70 7.07 -19.25
N PRO A 169 -9.29 8.20 -18.77
CA PRO A 169 -9.09 8.65 -17.40
C PRO A 169 -9.36 7.54 -16.39
N SER A 170 -8.56 7.53 -15.32
CA SER A 170 -8.62 6.52 -14.27
C SER A 170 -8.51 7.16 -12.89
N SER A 171 -8.68 6.37 -11.84
CA SER A 171 -8.37 6.76 -10.47
C SER A 171 -7.48 5.72 -9.81
N ALA A 172 -6.92 6.05 -8.65
CA ALA A 172 -6.14 5.11 -7.86
C ALA A 172 -6.96 3.92 -7.34
N ASN A 173 -8.30 4.02 -7.30
CA ASN A 173 -9.21 2.94 -6.91
C ASN A 173 -9.38 1.92 -8.05
N ASN A 174 -8.27 1.23 -8.36
CA ASN A 174 -8.16 0.30 -9.47
C ASN A 174 -7.05 -0.70 -9.15
N PHE A 175 -7.46 -1.92 -8.84
CA PHE A 175 -6.60 -3.00 -8.37
C PHE A 175 -6.65 -4.16 -9.36
N LYS A 176 -5.51 -4.82 -9.58
CA LYS A 176 -5.45 -5.99 -10.46
C LYS A 176 -6.22 -7.21 -9.92
N SER A 177 -6.27 -7.40 -8.60
CA SER A 177 -6.95 -8.54 -7.96
C SER A 177 -7.91 -8.10 -6.86
N ARG A 178 -8.94 -8.92 -6.61
CA ARG A 178 -9.89 -8.73 -5.52
C ARG A 178 -9.20 -8.70 -4.16
N ALA A 179 -8.32 -9.68 -3.94
CA ALA A 179 -7.60 -9.82 -2.69
C ALA A 179 -6.76 -8.58 -2.37
N HIS A 180 -6.08 -8.02 -3.39
CA HIS A 180 -5.35 -6.77 -3.21
C HIS A 180 -6.28 -5.61 -2.86
N CYS A 181 -7.41 -5.46 -3.55
CA CYS A 181 -8.40 -4.43 -3.21
C CYS A 181 -8.91 -4.57 -1.76
N GLU A 182 -9.28 -5.78 -1.34
CA GLU A 182 -9.83 -6.03 0.01
C GLU A 182 -8.76 -5.79 1.08
N ASP A 183 -7.54 -6.28 0.89
CA ASP A 183 -6.42 -5.98 1.78
C ASP A 183 -6.09 -4.49 1.81
N TYR A 184 -6.21 -3.78 0.67
CA TYR A 184 -5.92 -2.36 0.54
C TYR A 184 -7.00 -1.43 1.11
N CYS A 185 -8.28 -1.81 1.06
CA CYS A 185 -9.37 -0.93 1.50
C CYS A 185 -10.10 -1.41 2.76
N ILE A 186 -10.06 -2.70 3.07
CA ILE A 186 -10.77 -3.31 4.20
C ILE A 186 -9.79 -3.75 5.29
N GLY A 187 -8.62 -4.29 4.91
CA GLY A 187 -7.64 -4.94 5.80
C GLY A 187 -7.06 -4.12 6.97
N SER A 188 -7.37 -2.81 7.07
CA SER A 188 -7.02 -1.97 8.23
C SER A 188 -8.18 -1.78 9.21
N SER A 189 -9.43 -1.95 8.75
CA SER A 189 -10.64 -1.85 9.58
C SER A 189 -10.85 -3.11 10.44
N THR A 190 -10.37 -4.26 9.99
CA THR A 190 -10.46 -5.53 10.73
C THR A 190 -9.35 -5.73 11.75
N ILE A 191 -8.17 -5.12 11.61
CA ILE A 191 -7.14 -5.22 12.66
C ILE A 191 -7.66 -4.53 13.92
N ASN A 192 -8.16 -3.29 13.84
CA ASN A 192 -8.80 -2.61 14.97
C ASN A 192 -10.04 -3.36 15.52
N GLY A 193 -10.72 -4.15 14.69
CA GLY A 193 -11.80 -5.05 15.13
C GLY A 193 -11.30 -6.28 15.87
N ILE A 194 -10.24 -6.94 15.38
CA ILE A 194 -9.70 -8.18 15.94
C ILE A 194 -8.97 -7.92 17.27
N ILE A 195 -8.25 -6.79 17.42
CA ILE A 195 -7.71 -6.40 18.75
C ILE A 195 -8.83 -6.11 19.75
N ASN A 196 -10.00 -5.64 19.31
CA ASN A 196 -11.16 -5.47 20.19
C ASN A 196 -11.92 -6.77 20.47
N TYR A 197 -11.84 -7.78 19.61
CA TYR A 197 -12.39 -9.12 19.89
C TYR A 197 -11.51 -9.92 20.83
N GLN A 198 -10.17 -9.80 20.75
CA GLN A 198 -9.25 -10.51 21.64
C GLN A 198 -9.13 -9.89 23.04
N THR A 199 -9.43 -8.60 23.23
CA THR A 199 -9.44 -7.96 24.56
C THR A 199 -10.70 -8.23 25.38
N ASN A 200 -11.77 -8.76 24.76
CA ASN A 200 -13.06 -9.00 25.42
C ASN A 200 -13.32 -10.46 25.85
N PHE A 201 -12.33 -11.36 25.72
CA PHE A 201 -12.44 -12.77 26.15
C PHE A 201 -11.59 -13.14 27.38
N HIS A 202 -11.07 -12.15 28.11
CA HIS A 202 -10.50 -12.36 29.44
C HIS A 202 -11.20 -11.49 30.49
N LEU A 203 -12.37 -11.96 30.93
CA LEU A 203 -12.95 -11.71 32.25
C LEU A 203 -13.51 -13.02 32.79
#